data_AF-A0A0N0T2J9-F1
#
_entry.id   AF-A0A0N0T2J9-F1
#
_cell.length_a   1.000
_cell.length_b   1.000
_cell.length_c   1.000
_cell.angle_alpha   90.00
_cell.angle_beta   90.00
_cell.angle_gamma   90.00
#
_symmetry.space_group_name_H-M   'P 1'
#
loop_
_entity.id
_entity.type
_entity.pdbx_description
1 polymer ?
#
loop_
_entity_poly.entity_id
_entity_poly.type
_entity_poly.pdbx_seq_one_letter_code
_entity_poly.pdbx_strand_id
1 'polypeptide(L)'
;MEKRRKAVETMRQHVIDRYGNPAPTPSATAYEARSVAVPFGNCKEPSNVKAGGGSCPIRFQCSGCAFYRPDPSFLPAVEDHIRALKADREMAQALGTAEFVVRNFSDQIDSFQNVVTSLRRQIEVMPEEDRRHLEEASAVLRKVRAAAPPPALPVLPVPTVPARRSTDE
;
A
#
# COMPACT_ATOMS: atom_id res chain seq x y z
N MET A 1 -7.24 -2.73 23.01
CA MET A 1 -5.82 -2.32 22.99
C MET A 1 -4.86 -3.51 22.98
N GLU A 2 -4.97 -4.46 23.91
CA GLU A 2 -4.02 -5.57 24.02
C GLU A 2 -3.94 -6.50 22.78
N LYS A 3 -5.09 -6.88 22.20
CA LYS A 3 -5.13 -7.70 20.97
C LYS A 3 -4.41 -7.03 19.78
N ARG A 4 -4.59 -5.71 19.63
CA ARG A 4 -3.90 -4.92 18.59
C ARG A 4 -2.39 -4.91 18.82
N ARG A 5 -1.97 -4.67 20.06
CA ARG A 5 -0.53 -4.64 20.42
C ARG A 5 0.15 -5.97 20.10
N LYS A 6 -0.46 -7.10 20.48
CA LYS A 6 0.04 -8.43 20.13
C LYS A 6 0.12 -8.65 18.62
N ALA A 7 -0.94 -8.25 17.89
CA ALA A 7 -0.95 -8.37 16.44
C ALA A 7 0.16 -7.55 15.76
N VAL A 8 0.45 -6.34 16.27
CA VAL A 8 1.58 -5.52 15.80
C VAL A 8 2.93 -6.21 16.09
N GLU A 9 3.11 -6.76 17.30
CA GLU A 9 4.35 -7.47 17.67
C GLU A 9 4.60 -8.70 16.80
N THR A 10 3.55 -9.46 16.46
CA THR A 10 3.65 -10.55 15.49
C THR A 10 3.98 -9.98 14.10
N MET A 11 3.15 -9.06 13.59
CA MET A 11 3.22 -8.64 12.19
C MET A 11 4.52 -7.92 11.83
N ARG A 12 5.10 -7.16 12.75
CA ARG A 12 6.35 -6.42 12.48
C ARG A 12 7.53 -7.32 12.11
N GLN A 13 7.49 -8.60 12.47
CA GLN A 13 8.52 -9.59 12.13
C GLN A 13 8.37 -10.14 10.71
N HIS A 14 7.17 -10.04 10.12
CA HIS A 14 6.83 -10.61 8.81
C HIS A 14 6.77 -9.56 7.71
N VAL A 15 7.35 -8.38 7.95
CA VAL A 15 7.48 -7.33 6.95
C VAL A 15 8.57 -7.73 5.94
N ILE A 16 8.30 -7.52 4.66
CA ILE A 16 9.26 -7.71 3.56
C ILE A 16 9.54 -6.38 2.84
N ASP A 17 10.54 -6.33 1.99
CA ASP A 17 10.69 -5.28 0.98
C ASP A 17 9.95 -5.64 -0.33
N ARG A 18 10.03 -4.75 -1.33
CA ARG A 18 9.37 -4.96 -2.63
C ARG A 18 9.88 -6.17 -3.43
N TYR A 19 11.06 -6.69 -3.08
CA TYR A 19 11.68 -7.84 -3.74
C TYR A 19 11.40 -9.16 -3.02
N GLY A 20 10.69 -9.12 -1.88
CA GLY A 20 10.45 -10.30 -1.06
C GLY A 20 11.50 -10.57 0.00
N ASN A 21 12.49 -9.69 0.17
CA ASN A 21 13.51 -9.89 1.21
C ASN A 21 12.93 -9.55 2.59
N PRO A 22 13.27 -10.30 3.65
CA PRO A 22 12.89 -9.95 5.02
C PRO A 22 13.35 -8.53 5.39
N ALA A 23 12.42 -7.72 5.88
CA ALA A 23 12.66 -6.34 6.30
C ALA A 23 11.90 -6.00 7.60
N PRO A 24 12.13 -6.75 8.68
CA PRO A 24 11.39 -6.60 9.92
C PRO A 24 11.50 -5.19 10.48
N THR A 25 10.45 -4.76 11.18
CA THR A 25 10.40 -3.43 11.79
C THR A 25 10.91 -3.49 13.24
N PRO A 26 11.83 -2.58 13.62
CA PRO A 26 12.59 -2.70 14.88
C PRO A 26 11.74 -2.58 16.14
N SER A 27 10.58 -1.92 16.08
CA SER A 27 9.68 -1.74 17.22
C SER A 27 8.22 -1.61 16.78
N ALA A 28 7.29 -1.82 17.72
CA ALA A 28 5.87 -1.55 17.48
C ALA A 28 5.63 -0.08 17.10
N THR A 29 6.29 0.87 17.76
CA THR A 29 6.19 2.29 17.43
C THR A 29 6.65 2.59 16.00
N ALA A 30 7.76 1.98 15.56
CA ALA A 30 8.22 2.12 14.19
C ALA A 30 7.27 1.48 13.18
N TYR A 31 6.58 0.39 13.55
CA TYR A 31 5.57 -0.25 12.71
C TYR A 31 4.37 0.67 12.55
N GLU A 32 3.83 1.18 13.66
CA GLU A 32 2.68 2.09 13.64
C GLU A 32 2.98 3.37 12.86
N ALA A 33 4.17 3.95 13.01
CA ALA A 33 4.60 5.10 12.23
C ALA A 33 4.72 4.81 10.72
N ARG A 34 5.02 3.56 10.33
CA ARG A 34 5.10 3.16 8.92
C ARG A 34 3.74 2.75 8.34
N SER A 35 2.78 2.39 9.19
CA SER A 35 1.39 2.07 8.82
C SER A 35 0.53 3.31 8.53
N VAL A 36 1.16 4.39 8.03
CA VAL A 36 0.47 5.56 7.45
C VAL A 36 -0.38 5.16 6.24
N ALA A 37 -1.15 6.09 5.65
CA ALA A 37 -2.15 5.83 4.61
C ALA A 37 -1.63 5.33 3.23
N VAL A 38 -0.78 4.32 3.22
CA VAL A 38 -0.43 3.50 2.07
C VAL A 38 -1.44 2.36 1.97
N PRO A 39 -2.25 2.29 0.89
CA PRO A 39 -3.36 1.34 0.81
C PRO A 39 -2.96 -0.14 0.83
N PHE A 40 -1.74 -0.45 0.40
CA PHE A 40 -1.32 -1.81 0.06
C PHE A 40 -0.14 -2.33 0.90
N GLY A 41 0.29 -1.59 1.92
CA GLY A 41 1.40 -1.99 2.79
C GLY A 41 1.82 -0.86 3.73
N ASN A 42 3.04 -0.93 4.26
CA ASN A 42 3.64 0.14 5.05
C ASN A 42 4.63 0.97 4.22
N CYS A 43 4.93 2.18 4.67
CA CYS A 43 5.88 3.10 4.03
C CYS A 43 6.94 3.52 5.05
N LYS A 44 8.22 3.45 4.67
CA LYS A 44 9.33 3.96 5.50
C LYS A 44 9.98 5.25 4.98
N GLU A 45 9.36 5.91 3.99
CA GLU A 45 9.88 7.19 3.45
C GLU A 45 9.57 8.31 4.46
N PRO A 46 10.59 9.00 5.01
CA PRO A 46 10.38 9.93 6.12
C PRO A 46 9.39 11.07 5.84
N SER A 47 9.41 11.67 4.65
CA SER A 47 8.54 12.80 4.31
C SER A 47 7.07 12.38 4.23
N ASN A 48 6.80 11.26 3.56
CA ASN A 48 5.46 10.70 3.42
C ASN A 48 4.93 10.17 4.74
N VAL A 49 5.78 9.57 5.58
CA VAL A 49 5.41 9.19 6.95
C VAL A 49 5.02 10.42 7.76
N LYS A 50 5.83 11.50 7.72
CA LYS A 50 5.52 12.78 8.38
C LYS A 50 4.22 13.39 7.86
N ALA A 51 3.92 13.24 6.58
CA ALA A 51 2.69 13.71 5.93
C ALA A 51 1.49 12.75 6.10
N GLY A 52 1.57 11.74 6.97
CA GLY A 52 0.48 10.79 7.22
C GLY A 52 0.11 9.91 6.01
N GLY A 53 1.02 9.76 5.05
CA GLY A 53 0.82 8.98 3.82
C GLY A 53 0.19 9.78 2.67
N GLY A 54 -0.05 11.08 2.86
CA GLY A 54 -0.72 11.94 1.89
C GLY A 54 0.18 12.57 0.82
N SER A 55 1.50 12.51 0.96
CA SER A 55 2.44 13.22 0.07
C SER A 55 3.13 12.32 -0.96
N CYS A 56 2.68 11.08 -1.15
CA CYS A 56 3.31 10.15 -2.09
C CYS A 56 3.05 10.58 -3.54
N PRO A 57 4.08 10.90 -4.35
CA PRO A 57 3.91 11.33 -5.74
C PRO A 57 3.53 10.18 -6.68
N ILE A 58 3.75 8.93 -6.25
CA ILE A 58 3.45 7.70 -7.00
C ILE A 58 2.43 6.85 -6.23
N ARG A 59 1.37 7.51 -5.75
CA ARG A 59 0.30 6.86 -4.98
C ARG A 59 -0.25 5.66 -5.77
N PHE A 60 -0.57 4.59 -5.04
CA PHE A 60 -1.02 3.29 -5.57
C PHE A 60 0.07 2.45 -6.27
N GLN A 61 1.23 3.00 -6.65
CA GLN A 61 2.31 2.25 -7.30
C GLN A 61 3.37 1.74 -6.28
N CYS A 62 2.92 1.32 -5.10
CA CYS A 62 3.80 1.07 -3.96
C CYS A 62 4.85 -0.02 -4.23
N SER A 63 4.50 -1.06 -4.97
CA SER A 63 5.40 -2.16 -5.38
C SER A 63 6.61 -1.67 -6.21
N GLY A 64 6.51 -0.49 -6.85
CA GLY A 64 7.61 0.17 -7.55
C GLY A 64 8.58 0.95 -6.65
N CYS A 65 8.25 1.20 -5.38
CA CYS A 65 9.00 2.08 -4.49
C CYS A 65 9.94 1.33 -3.53
N ALA A 66 11.19 1.77 -3.38
CA ALA A 66 12.16 1.16 -2.46
C ALA A 66 11.78 1.30 -0.96
N PHE A 67 10.90 2.26 -0.63
CA PHE A 67 10.42 2.49 0.73
C PHE A 67 9.20 1.65 1.12
N TYR A 68 8.65 0.87 0.18
CA TYR A 68 7.51 0.00 0.42
C TYR A 68 7.86 -1.17 1.34
N ARG A 69 6.99 -1.43 2.32
CA ARG A 69 7.17 -2.43 3.38
C ARG A 69 5.86 -3.18 3.62
N PRO A 70 5.44 -4.07 2.69
CA PRO A 70 4.23 -4.86 2.89
C PRO A 70 4.45 -5.95 3.92
N ASP A 71 3.34 -6.45 4.44
CA ASP A 71 3.28 -7.58 5.35
C ASP A 71 2.00 -8.41 5.06
N PRO A 72 1.89 -9.64 5.59
CA PRO A 72 0.76 -10.54 5.35
C PRO A 72 -0.63 -9.93 5.62
N SER A 73 -0.75 -8.94 6.49
CA SER A 73 -2.05 -8.33 6.80
C SER A 73 -2.67 -7.56 5.63
N PHE A 74 -1.87 -7.20 4.62
CA PHE A 74 -2.31 -6.48 3.41
C PHE A 74 -2.65 -7.40 2.23
N LEU A 75 -2.43 -8.72 2.33
CA LEU A 75 -2.66 -9.66 1.23
C LEU A 75 -4.03 -9.48 0.53
N PRO A 76 -5.17 -9.42 1.25
CA PRO A 76 -6.46 -9.20 0.59
C PRO A 76 -6.52 -7.88 -0.18
N ALA A 77 -6.02 -6.78 0.39
CA ALA A 77 -6.04 -5.47 -0.26
C ALA A 77 -5.14 -5.42 -1.52
N VAL A 78 -4.00 -6.10 -1.50
CA VAL A 78 -3.11 -6.22 -2.67
C VAL A 78 -3.77 -7.07 -3.76
N GLU A 79 -4.40 -8.19 -3.39
CA GLU A 79 -5.13 -9.05 -4.33
C GLU A 79 -6.33 -8.33 -4.96
N ASP A 80 -7.05 -7.53 -4.19
CA ASP A 80 -8.15 -6.69 -4.68
C ASP A 80 -7.63 -5.65 -5.68
N HIS A 81 -6.49 -5.02 -5.37
CA HIS A 81 -5.86 -4.06 -6.27
C HIS A 81 -5.39 -4.70 -7.58
N ILE A 82 -4.82 -5.90 -7.54
CA ILE A 82 -4.46 -6.65 -8.76
C ILE A 82 -5.70 -6.90 -9.63
N ARG A 83 -6.84 -7.25 -9.03
CA ARG A 83 -8.10 -7.43 -9.79
C ARG A 83 -8.57 -6.12 -10.41
N ALA A 84 -8.49 -5.01 -9.68
CA ALA A 84 -8.81 -3.69 -10.22
C ALA A 84 -7.90 -3.31 -11.40
N LEU A 85 -6.57 -3.48 -11.26
CA LEU A 85 -5.62 -3.20 -12.33
C LEU A 85 -5.88 -4.03 -13.60
N LYS A 86 -6.31 -5.30 -13.45
CA LYS A 86 -6.68 -6.15 -14.58
C LYS A 86 -7.90 -5.58 -15.32
N ALA A 87 -8.94 -5.19 -14.58
CA ALA A 87 -10.13 -4.57 -15.16
C ALA A 87 -9.79 -3.23 -15.84
N ASP A 88 -8.99 -2.38 -15.19
CA ASP A 88 -8.57 -1.09 -15.75
C ASP A 88 -7.75 -1.27 -17.03
N ARG A 89 -6.87 -2.29 -17.08
CA ARG A 89 -6.11 -2.63 -18.29
C ARG A 89 -7.02 -3.06 -19.45
N GLU A 90 -8.00 -3.92 -19.18
CA GLU A 90 -8.98 -4.37 -20.18
C GLU A 90 -9.77 -3.18 -20.74
N MET A 91 -10.22 -2.27 -19.87
CA MET A 91 -10.89 -1.05 -20.27
C MET A 91 -9.98 -0.12 -21.07
N ALA A 92 -8.72 0.05 -20.67
CA ALA A 92 -7.75 0.87 -21.39
C ALA A 92 -7.47 0.35 -22.81
N GLN A 93 -7.47 -0.98 -23.00
CA GLN A 93 -7.36 -1.59 -24.32
C GLN A 93 -8.61 -1.32 -25.17
N ALA A 94 -9.81 -1.49 -24.59
CA ALA A 94 -11.07 -1.24 -25.29
C ALA A 94 -11.24 0.23 -25.72
N LEU A 95 -10.69 1.17 -24.94
CA LEU A 95 -10.69 2.59 -25.25
C LEU A 95 -9.62 3.00 -26.28
N GLY A 96 -8.78 2.07 -26.76
CA GLY A 96 -7.70 2.38 -27.70
C GLY A 96 -6.65 3.33 -27.12
N THR A 97 -6.39 3.24 -25.81
CA THR A 97 -5.38 4.09 -25.16
C THR A 97 -3.97 3.84 -25.73
N ALA A 98 -3.09 4.83 -25.58
CA ALA A 98 -1.70 4.69 -26.00
C ALA A 98 -0.99 3.53 -25.28
N GLU A 99 -0.05 2.89 -25.97
CA GLU A 99 0.63 1.67 -25.50
C GLU A 99 1.25 1.82 -24.10
N PHE A 100 1.80 2.99 -23.78
CA PHE A 100 2.42 3.23 -22.47
C PHE A 100 1.43 3.10 -21.30
N VAL A 101 0.14 3.35 -21.53
CA VAL A 101 -0.92 3.22 -20.52
C VAL A 101 -1.16 1.74 -20.21
N VAL A 102 -1.35 0.94 -21.26
CA VAL A 102 -1.57 -0.51 -21.13
C VAL A 102 -0.36 -1.19 -20.49
N ARG A 103 0.86 -0.82 -20.94
CA ARG A 103 2.11 -1.33 -20.37
C ARG A 103 2.23 -1.01 -18.88
N ASN A 104 1.93 0.22 -18.47
CA ASN A 104 1.97 0.62 -17.07
C ASN A 104 1.02 -0.22 -16.17
N PHE A 105 -0.15 -0.63 -16.67
CA PHE A 105 -1.01 -1.55 -15.91
C PHE A 105 -0.40 -2.95 -15.81
N SER A 106 0.13 -3.49 -16.90
CA SER A 106 0.79 -4.81 -16.90
C SER A 106 1.98 -4.84 -15.94
N ASP A 107 2.85 -3.83 -15.98
CA ASP A 107 4.03 -3.74 -15.10
C ASP A 107 3.62 -3.68 -13.61
N GLN A 108 2.55 -2.95 -13.29
CA GLN A 108 2.01 -2.90 -11.93
C GLN A 108 1.40 -4.25 -11.49
N ILE A 109 0.66 -4.92 -12.36
CA ILE A 109 0.08 -6.25 -12.10
C ILE A 109 1.20 -7.22 -11.73
N ASP A 110 2.23 -7.32 -12.57
CA ASP A 110 3.36 -8.23 -12.37
C ASP A 110 4.11 -7.90 -11.07
N SER A 111 4.34 -6.61 -10.83
CA SER A 111 5.02 -6.14 -9.62
C SER A 111 4.25 -6.49 -8.34
N PHE A 112 2.93 -6.30 -8.29
CA PHE A 112 2.13 -6.69 -7.13
C PHE A 112 1.94 -8.19 -7.00
N GLN A 113 1.89 -8.95 -8.11
CA GLN A 113 1.89 -10.41 -8.07
C GLN A 113 3.16 -10.96 -7.43
N ASN A 114 4.33 -10.37 -7.69
CA ASN A 114 5.58 -10.75 -7.03
C ASN A 114 5.51 -10.54 -5.51
N VAL A 115 4.88 -9.46 -5.05
CA VAL A 115 4.65 -9.21 -3.61
C VAL A 115 3.76 -10.28 -3.00
N VAL A 116 2.62 -10.61 -3.64
CA VAL A 116 1.70 -11.66 -3.16
C VAL A 116 2.41 -13.01 -3.09
N THR A 117 3.13 -13.39 -4.14
CA THR A 117 3.89 -14.65 -4.19
C THR A 117 4.93 -14.72 -3.07
N SER A 118 5.65 -13.63 -2.81
CA SER A 118 6.67 -13.58 -1.76
C SER A 118 6.05 -13.74 -0.37
N LEU A 119 4.96 -13.04 -0.08
CA LEU A 119 4.24 -13.16 1.19
C LEU A 119 3.65 -14.56 1.37
N ARG A 120 3.04 -15.14 0.33
CA ARG A 120 2.48 -16.50 0.40
C ARG A 120 3.56 -17.55 0.63
N ARG A 121 4.70 -17.46 -0.07
CA ARG A 121 5.85 -18.35 0.15
C ARG A 121 6.36 -18.27 1.60
N GLN A 122 6.44 -17.05 2.15
CA GLN A 122 6.83 -16.85 3.54
C GLN A 122 5.88 -17.56 4.51
N ILE A 123 4.57 -17.53 4.25
CA ILE A 123 3.53 -18.18 5.08
C ILE A 123 3.54 -19.70 4.90
N GLU A 124 3.80 -20.18 3.69
CA GLU A 124 3.78 -21.60 3.35
C GLU A 124 4.86 -22.40 4.10
N VAL A 125 6.04 -21.79 4.31
CA VAL A 125 7.15 -22.43 5.03
C VAL A 125 7.01 -22.36 6.56
N MET A 126 6.00 -21.68 7.11
CA MET A 126 5.77 -21.61 8.55
C MET A 126 5.12 -22.89 9.08
N PRO A 127 5.43 -23.29 10.33
CA PRO A 127 4.63 -24.26 11.07
C PRO A 127 3.15 -23.84 11.11
N GLU A 128 2.25 -24.83 11.14
CA GLU A 128 0.81 -24.59 11.12
C GLU A 128 0.33 -23.70 12.27
N GLU A 129 0.91 -23.84 13.45
CA GLU A 129 0.60 -22.98 14.61
C GLU A 129 0.99 -21.52 14.36
N ASP A 130 2.19 -21.28 13.84
CA ASP A 130 2.68 -19.93 13.52
C ASP A 130 1.84 -19.28 12.42
N ARG A 131 1.45 -20.06 11.41
CA ARG A 131 0.55 -19.62 10.35
C ARG A 131 -0.79 -19.16 10.92
N ARG A 132 -1.40 -19.96 11.80
CA ARG A 132 -2.66 -19.59 12.47
C ARG A 132 -2.53 -18.32 13.28
N HIS A 133 -1.46 -18.18 14.07
CA HIS A 133 -1.20 -16.95 14.84
C HIS A 133 -1.04 -15.72 13.95
N LEU A 134 -0.36 -15.87 12.81
CA LEU A 134 -0.19 -14.81 11.82
C LEU A 134 -1.53 -14.40 11.17
N GLU A 135 -2.38 -15.36 10.82
CA GLU A 135 -3.69 -15.11 10.24
C GLU A 135 -4.63 -14.38 11.21
N GLU A 136 -4.62 -14.77 12.48
CA GLU A 136 -5.35 -14.08 13.56
C GLU A 136 -4.86 -12.65 13.75
N ALA A 137 -3.54 -12.44 13.81
CA ALA A 137 -2.95 -11.11 13.89
C ALA A 137 -3.33 -10.25 12.67
N SER A 138 -3.28 -10.83 11.48
CA SER A 138 -3.69 -10.19 10.23
C SER A 138 -5.14 -9.74 10.26
N ALA A 139 -6.04 -10.60 10.75
CA ALA A 139 -7.47 -10.28 10.88
C ALA A 139 -7.72 -9.13 11.87
N VAL A 140 -6.99 -9.09 13.00
CA VAL A 140 -7.06 -7.98 13.96
C VAL A 140 -6.64 -6.66 13.29
N LEU A 141 -5.51 -6.65 12.59
CA LEU A 141 -5.01 -5.43 11.95
C LEU A 141 -5.93 -4.94 10.82
N ARG A 142 -6.50 -5.84 10.03
CA ARG A 142 -7.51 -5.47 9.01
C ARG A 142 -8.74 -4.81 9.64
N LYS A 143 -9.26 -5.36 10.74
CA LYS A 143 -10.39 -4.75 11.47
C LYS A 143 -10.05 -3.35 12.00
N VAL A 144 -8.85 -3.17 12.52
CA VAL A 144 -8.38 -1.84 12.98
C VAL A 144 -8.33 -0.84 11.84
N ARG A 145 -7.82 -1.23 10.66
CA ARG A 145 -7.78 -0.36 9.47
C ARG A 145 -9.17 -0.02 8.94
N ALA A 146 -10.08 -0.99 8.90
CA ALA A 146 -11.46 -0.78 8.45
C ALA A 146 -12.26 0.17 9.36
N ALA A 147 -11.91 0.24 10.64
CA ALA A 147 -12.53 1.17 11.60
C ALA A 147 -11.92 2.59 11.54
N ALA A 148 -10.77 2.77 10.86
CA ALA A 148 -10.18 4.09 10.68
C ALA A 148 -10.94 4.84 9.56
N PRO A 149 -11.13 6.17 9.70
CA PRO A 149 -11.69 6.96 8.62
C PRO A 149 -10.82 6.82 7.36
N PRO A 150 -11.43 6.77 6.16
CA PRO A 150 -10.68 6.68 4.92
C PRO A 150 -9.67 7.84 4.86
N PRO A 151 -8.49 7.62 4.27
CA PRO A 151 -7.51 8.69 4.14
C PRO A 151 -8.15 9.85 3.39
N ALA A 152 -8.14 11.03 4.01
CA ALA A 152 -8.68 12.24 3.42
C ALA A 152 -8.07 12.42 2.03
N LEU A 153 -8.92 12.55 1.01
CA LEU A 153 -8.46 12.95 -0.31
C LEU A 153 -7.77 14.31 -0.16
N PRO A 154 -6.58 14.52 -0.76
CA PRO A 154 -5.98 15.84 -0.75
C PRO A 154 -6.96 16.80 -1.43
N VAL A 155 -7.49 17.74 -0.66
CA VAL A 155 -8.23 18.88 -1.20
C VAL A 155 -7.18 19.71 -1.93
N LEU A 156 -7.16 19.62 -3.26
CA LEU A 156 -6.31 20.50 -4.05
C LEU A 156 -6.77 21.94 -3.80
N PRO A 157 -5.90 22.87 -3.39
CA PRO A 157 -6.26 24.27 -3.34
C PRO A 157 -6.67 24.71 -4.74
N VAL A 158 -7.86 25.32 -4.86
CA VAL A 158 -8.30 25.91 -6.13
C VAL A 158 -7.32 27.04 -6.46
N PRO A 159 -6.60 26.99 -7.60
CA PRO A 159 -5.74 28.08 -7.98
C PRO A 159 -6.59 29.34 -8.16
N THR A 160 -6.27 30.40 -7.42
CA THR A 160 -6.86 31.72 -7.61
C THR A 160 -6.39 32.25 -8.97
N VAL A 161 -7.28 32.24 -9.96
CA VAL A 161 -7.01 32.91 -11.24
C VAL A 161 -6.99 34.42 -10.96
N PRO A 162 -5.84 35.11 -11.12
CA PRO A 162 -5.82 36.56 -10.98
C PRO A 162 -6.71 37.17 -12.07
N ALA A 163 -7.59 38.09 -11.67
CA ALA A 163 -8.45 38.81 -12.61
C ALA A 163 -7.57 39.49 -13.68
N ARG A 164 -7.86 39.23 -14.96
CA ARG A 164 -7.26 39.98 -16.07
C ARG A 164 -7.58 41.46 -15.83
N ARG A 165 -6.54 42.28 -15.66
CA ARG A 165 -6.71 43.73 -15.80
C ARG A 165 -7.06 44.00 -17.26
N SER A 166 -8.24 44.55 -17.52
CA SER A 166 -8.56 45.17 -18.79
C SER A 166 -7.57 46.32 -18.98
N THR A 167 -6.70 46.19 -19.98
CA THR A 167 -5.99 47.33 -20.55
C THR A 167 -6.95 47.96 -21.55
N ASP A 168 -7.73 48.94 -21.10
CA ASP A 168 -8.31 49.93 -22.00
C ASP A 168 -7.26 51.02 -22.21
N GLU A 169 -6.67 51.05 -23.41
CA GLU A 169 -6.14 52.25 -24.08
C GLU A 169 -6.17 52.04 -25.60
#